data_AF-A0A257LVA7-F1
#
_entry.id   AF-A0A257LVA7-F1
#
_cell.length_a   1.000
_cell.length_b   1.000
_cell.length_c   1.000
_cell.angle_alpha   90.00
_cell.angle_beta   90.00
_cell.angle_gamma   90.00
#
_symmetry.space_group_name_H-M   'P 1'
#
loop_
_entity.id
_entity.type
_entity.pdbx_description
1 polymer ?
#
loop_
_entity_poly.entity_id
_entity_poly.type
_entity_poly.pdbx_seq_one_letter_code
_entity_poly.pdbx_strand_id
1 'polypeptide(L)'
;MRIRFCGSLADGKLYYRFEPAFEKERSAFHLKFAYADIKYLAPYFTLRVGKFCAPSNLEVYWTWPPNQLNVWINPITRKIWEVGDLFDYGIQGAGTFKLGEEAKLTYIVAALNGKGSSPGVNPDKKIDICGRVNIVPIKSLQIGGWLQLVNAYDVRAADSIDERTLYGIDLWYRYHQLFLLCT
;
A
#
# COMPACT_ATOMS: atom_id res chain seq x y z
N MET A 1 -1.03 21.88 -0.53
CA MET A 1 -2.49 21.59 -0.57
C MET A 1 -2.68 20.19 -1.14
N ARG A 2 -3.54 19.35 -0.54
CA ARG A 2 -3.91 18.03 -1.10
C ARG A 2 -5.34 18.13 -1.62
N ILE A 3 -5.57 17.69 -2.86
CA ILE A 3 -6.91 17.61 -3.44
C ILE A 3 -7.23 16.13 -3.63
N ARG A 4 -8.40 15.69 -3.15
CA ARG A 4 -8.87 14.31 -3.30
C ARG A 4 -10.27 14.32 -3.91
N PHE A 5 -10.43 13.55 -4.97
CA PHE A 5 -11.71 13.23 -5.58
C PHE A 5 -12.00 11.76 -5.33
N CYS A 6 -13.08 11.47 -4.63
CA CYS A 6 -13.53 10.10 -4.42
C CYS A 6 -15.05 10.03 -4.45
N GLY A 7 -15.55 8.87 -4.84
CA GLY A 7 -16.98 8.64 -4.93
C GLY A 7 -17.27 7.16 -5.03
N SER A 8 -18.55 6.83 -4.93
CA SER A 8 -19.02 5.47 -5.13
C SER A 8 -20.16 5.46 -6.12
N LEU A 9 -20.17 4.42 -6.96
CA LEU A 9 -21.16 4.17 -7.98
C LEU A 9 -21.70 2.75 -7.81
N ALA A 10 -22.86 2.49 -8.42
CA ALA A 10 -23.51 1.19 -8.44
C ALA A 10 -23.66 0.59 -7.03
N ASP A 11 -24.36 1.31 -6.15
CA ASP A 11 -24.71 0.88 -4.79
C ASP A 11 -23.52 0.43 -3.93
N GLY A 12 -22.39 1.14 -4.03
CA GLY A 12 -21.21 0.81 -3.22
C GLY A 12 -20.27 -0.23 -3.83
N LYS A 13 -20.63 -0.80 -4.99
CA LYS A 13 -19.86 -1.88 -5.65
C LYS A 13 -18.66 -1.38 -6.42
N LEU A 14 -18.69 -0.12 -6.85
CA LEU A 14 -17.54 0.58 -7.43
C LEU A 14 -17.21 1.78 -6.55
N TYR A 15 -15.95 1.88 -6.13
CA TYR A 15 -15.41 3.06 -5.47
C TYR A 15 -14.21 3.55 -6.28
N TYR A 16 -14.04 4.86 -6.43
CA TYR A 16 -12.88 5.43 -7.09
C TYR A 16 -12.20 6.46 -6.19
N ARG A 17 -10.88 6.58 -6.36
CA ARG A 17 -10.08 7.63 -5.73
C ARG A 17 -9.06 8.17 -6.71
N PHE A 18 -9.07 9.48 -6.85
CA PHE A 18 -8.11 10.25 -7.63
C PHE A 18 -7.54 11.36 -6.74
N GLU A 19 -6.22 11.35 -6.56
CA GLU A 19 -5.50 12.25 -5.67
C GLU A 19 -4.25 12.79 -6.37
N PRO A 20 -4.36 13.96 -7.02
CA PRO A 20 -3.19 14.67 -7.53
C PRO A 20 -2.33 15.20 -6.38
N ALA A 21 -1.02 15.08 -6.56
CA ALA A 21 0.02 15.65 -5.72
C ALA A 21 0.67 16.83 -6.46
N PHE A 22 0.64 17.99 -5.81
CA PHE A 22 1.33 19.19 -6.27
C PHE A 22 2.60 19.31 -5.40
N GLU A 23 3.75 18.93 -5.95
CA GLU A 23 5.03 19.14 -5.28
C GLU A 23 5.50 20.58 -5.50
N LYS A 24 6.06 21.18 -4.45
CA LYS A 24 6.36 22.62 -4.36
C LYS A 24 7.44 23.08 -5.35
N GLU A 25 8.23 22.15 -5.89
CA GLU A 25 9.45 22.44 -6.65
C GLU A 25 9.48 21.83 -8.07
N ARG A 26 8.43 21.09 -8.49
CA ARG A 26 8.38 20.52 -9.84
C ARG A 26 7.08 20.93 -10.53
N SER A 27 7.20 21.54 -11.70
CA SER A 27 6.13 21.86 -12.65
C SER A 27 5.42 20.63 -13.23
N ALA A 28 5.68 19.43 -12.70
CA ALA A 28 5.10 18.17 -13.14
C ALA A 28 3.89 17.82 -12.27
N PHE A 29 2.75 17.62 -12.92
CA PHE A 29 1.56 17.03 -12.32
C PHE A 29 1.87 15.58 -11.92
N HIS A 30 1.87 15.28 -10.63
CA HIS A 30 2.09 13.93 -10.12
C HIS A 30 0.80 13.35 -9.57
N LEU A 31 0.49 12.08 -9.90
CA LEU A 31 -0.62 11.35 -9.29
C LEU A 31 -0.11 10.51 -8.12
N LYS A 32 -0.68 10.68 -6.94
CA LYS A 32 -0.33 9.84 -5.76
C LYS A 32 -1.26 8.63 -5.65
N PHE A 33 -2.55 8.83 -5.88
CA PHE A 33 -3.54 7.76 -5.99
C PHE A 33 -4.40 7.98 -7.23
N ALA A 34 -4.66 6.92 -7.97
CA ALA A 34 -5.58 6.92 -9.10
C ALA A 34 -6.08 5.49 -9.32
N TYR A 35 -7.03 5.04 -8.50
CA TYR A 35 -7.50 3.65 -8.51
C TYR A 35 -9.02 3.54 -8.41
N ALA A 36 -9.51 2.38 -8.80
CA ALA A 36 -10.89 1.94 -8.59
C ALA A 36 -10.91 0.61 -7.81
N ASP A 37 -11.79 0.53 -6.81
CA ASP A 37 -12.12 -0.67 -6.05
C ASP A 37 -13.43 -1.25 -6.60
N ILE A 38 -13.37 -2.52 -6.99
CA ILE A 38 -14.43 -3.29 -7.64
C ILE A 38 -14.81 -4.44 -6.71
N LYS A 39 -16.03 -4.41 -6.18
CA LYS A 39 -16.55 -5.39 -5.20
C LYS A 39 -17.50 -6.43 -5.81
N TYR A 40 -17.52 -6.53 -7.14
CA TYR A 40 -18.47 -7.39 -7.87
C TYR A 40 -18.13 -8.89 -7.81
N LEU A 41 -16.89 -9.25 -7.46
CA LEU A 41 -16.36 -10.59 -7.73
C LEU A 41 -16.62 -11.62 -6.62
N ALA A 42 -16.83 -11.18 -5.36
CA ALA A 42 -17.33 -12.00 -4.25
C ALA A 42 -17.65 -11.09 -3.05
N PRO A 43 -18.58 -11.45 -2.14
CA PRO A 43 -18.88 -10.66 -0.94
C PRO A 43 -17.67 -10.45 -0.01
N TYR A 44 -16.60 -11.23 -0.20
CA TYR A 44 -15.38 -11.19 0.60
C TYR A 44 -14.14 -10.76 -0.17
N PHE A 45 -14.28 -10.34 -1.44
CA PHE A 45 -13.14 -9.99 -2.28
C PHE A 45 -13.34 -8.64 -2.98
N THR A 46 -12.40 -7.74 -2.77
CA THR A 46 -12.31 -6.46 -3.47
C THR A 46 -11.10 -6.49 -4.39
N LEU A 47 -11.33 -6.19 -5.67
CA LEU A 47 -10.28 -5.99 -6.65
C LEU A 47 -10.01 -4.49 -6.80
N ARG A 48 -8.78 -4.07 -6.62
CA ARG A 48 -8.31 -2.71 -6.87
C ARG A 48 -7.47 -2.68 -8.14
N VAL A 49 -7.72 -1.71 -9.01
CA VAL A 49 -6.93 -1.48 -10.22
C VAL A 49 -6.55 -0.01 -10.32
N GLY A 50 -5.30 0.27 -10.72
CA GLY A 50 -4.79 1.63 -10.92
C GLY A 50 -3.57 1.92 -10.05
N LYS A 51 -3.32 3.19 -9.73
CA LYS A 51 -2.19 3.63 -8.89
C LYS A 51 -2.55 3.66 -7.42
N PHE A 52 -1.89 2.84 -6.60
CA PHE A 52 -2.15 2.73 -5.17
C PHE A 52 -0.90 2.42 -4.35
N CYS A 53 -1.05 2.44 -3.02
CA CYS A 53 0.03 2.08 -2.11
C CYS A 53 0.17 0.54 -2.04
N ALA A 54 1.35 0.02 -2.36
CA ALA A 54 1.72 -1.37 -2.18
C ALA A 54 1.46 -1.84 -0.74
N PRO A 55 0.94 -3.07 -0.53
CA PRO A 55 0.89 -3.70 0.78
C PRO A 55 2.29 -3.71 1.43
N SER A 56 2.44 -2.99 2.52
CA SER A 56 3.69 -2.85 3.28
C SER A 56 3.37 -2.88 4.77
N ASN A 57 4.33 -2.48 5.62
CA ASN A 57 4.11 -2.25 7.04
C ASN A 57 2.93 -1.29 7.34
N LEU A 58 2.38 -1.42 8.55
CA LEU A 58 1.17 -0.70 8.97
C LEU A 58 1.28 0.82 8.82
N GLU A 59 2.43 1.39 9.19
CA GLU A 59 2.68 2.84 9.20
C GLU A 59 2.41 3.45 7.81
N VAL A 60 2.85 2.83 6.71
CA VAL A 60 2.57 3.38 5.38
C VAL A 60 1.21 2.94 4.88
N TYR A 61 0.92 1.64 4.93
CA TYR A 61 -0.22 1.11 4.19
C TYR A 61 -1.57 1.62 4.70
N TRP A 62 -1.73 1.79 6.03
CA TRP A 62 -3.00 2.22 6.62
C TRP A 62 -3.04 3.69 7.03
N THR A 63 -1.89 4.31 7.31
CA THR A 63 -1.86 5.69 7.81
C THR A 63 -1.56 6.71 6.73
N TRP A 64 -1.28 6.28 5.48
CA TRP A 64 -1.08 7.17 4.36
C TRP A 64 -2.38 7.52 3.61
N PRO A 65 -2.62 8.79 3.24
CA PRO A 65 -1.78 9.95 3.55
C PRO A 65 -1.95 10.34 5.02
N PRO A 66 -0.87 10.78 5.67
CA PRO A 66 -0.88 11.14 7.07
C PRO A 66 -1.90 12.25 7.35
N ASN A 67 -2.58 12.14 8.49
CA ASN A 67 -3.50 13.17 8.99
C ASN A 67 -2.77 14.42 9.50
N GLN A 68 -1.44 14.38 9.58
CA GLN A 68 -0.58 15.47 10.00
C GLN A 68 0.32 15.92 8.84
N LEU A 69 0.66 17.21 8.82
CA LEU A 69 1.52 17.81 7.79
C LEU A 69 2.99 17.38 7.93
N ASN A 70 3.44 17.16 9.17
CA ASN A 70 4.77 16.62 9.48
C ASN A 70 4.62 15.18 9.98
N VAL A 71 5.16 14.22 9.24
CA VAL A 71 5.21 12.82 9.65
C VAL A 71 6.63 12.49 10.01
N TRP A 72 6.83 12.04 11.24
CA TRP A 72 8.00 11.24 11.53
C TRP A 72 7.68 9.82 11.06
N ILE A 73 8.33 9.41 9.96
CA ILE A 73 8.25 8.04 9.45
C ILE A 73 9.40 7.26 10.08
N ASN A 74 9.14 6.07 10.62
CA ASN A 74 10.19 5.22 11.17
C ASN A 74 11.31 4.99 10.12
N PRO A 75 12.61 5.05 10.50
CA PRO A 75 13.73 4.74 9.61
C PRO A 75 13.61 3.41 8.83
N ILE A 76 13.02 2.36 9.42
CA ILE A 76 12.76 1.08 8.75
C ILE A 76 11.79 1.28 7.58
N THR A 77 10.69 1.97 7.84
CA THR A 77 9.68 2.33 6.85
C THR A 77 10.27 3.15 5.71
N ARG A 78 11.15 4.10 6.05
CA ARG A 78 11.87 4.89 5.06
C ARG A 78 12.76 4.02 4.17
N LYS A 79 13.48 3.04 4.72
CA LYS A 79 14.29 2.10 3.93
C LYS A 79 13.44 1.25 2.98
N ILE A 80 12.26 0.79 3.41
CA ILE A 80 11.34 0.03 2.54
C ILE A 80 10.96 0.87 1.31
N TRP A 81 10.66 2.16 1.51
CA TRP A 81 10.33 3.09 0.43
C TRP A 81 11.56 3.45 -0.44
N GLU A 82 12.76 3.47 0.11
CA GLU A 82 13.96 3.69 -0.69
C GLU A 82 14.26 2.49 -1.62
N VAL A 83 13.94 1.27 -1.18
CA VAL A 83 14.18 0.04 -1.96
C VAL A 83 13.12 -0.22 -3.03
N GLY A 84 11.84 0.10 -2.78
CA GLY A 84 10.74 -0.08 -3.75
C GLY A 84 9.83 1.15 -3.84
N ASP A 85 9.26 1.45 -5.02
CA ASP A 85 8.20 2.46 -5.07
C ASP A 85 6.94 1.88 -4.44
N LEU A 86 6.59 2.36 -3.26
CA LEU A 86 5.36 1.96 -2.60
C LEU A 86 4.12 2.49 -3.33
N PHE A 87 4.21 3.44 -4.27
CA PHE A 87 3.05 4.02 -4.94
C PHE A 87 3.12 3.83 -6.46
N ASP A 88 2.56 2.73 -6.94
CA ASP A 88 2.65 2.36 -8.35
C ASP A 88 1.33 1.84 -8.92
N TYR A 89 1.28 1.73 -10.24
CA TYR A 89 0.18 1.14 -10.99
C TYR A 89 0.22 -0.38 -10.89
N GLY A 90 -0.95 -0.98 -10.67
CA GLY A 90 -1.10 -2.41 -10.72
C GLY A 90 -2.50 -2.88 -10.39
N ILE A 91 -2.56 -4.10 -9.87
CA ILE A 91 -3.78 -4.78 -9.46
C ILE A 91 -3.59 -5.34 -8.05
N GLN A 92 -4.58 -5.17 -7.18
CA GLN A 92 -4.58 -5.70 -5.83
C GLN A 92 -5.87 -6.46 -5.55
N GLY A 93 -5.76 -7.67 -5.03
CA GLY A 93 -6.84 -8.43 -4.43
C GLY A 93 -6.79 -8.32 -2.91
N ALA A 94 -7.93 -8.03 -2.27
CA ALA A 94 -8.04 -8.00 -0.83
C ALA A 94 -9.31 -8.69 -0.36
N GLY A 95 -9.23 -9.40 0.76
CA GLY A 95 -10.38 -10.02 1.38
C GLY A 95 -10.29 -10.10 2.89
N THR A 96 -11.45 -10.28 3.53
CA THR A 96 -11.57 -10.38 4.98
C THR A 96 -12.45 -11.57 5.35
N PHE A 97 -11.91 -12.44 6.19
CA PHE A 97 -12.62 -13.53 6.85
C PHE A 97 -12.98 -13.12 8.27
N LYS A 98 -14.25 -13.29 8.65
CA LYS A 98 -14.68 -13.19 10.04
C LYS A 98 -14.44 -14.54 10.70
N LEU A 99 -13.65 -14.56 11.78
CA LEU A 99 -13.33 -15.76 12.55
C LEU A 99 -14.19 -15.88 13.81
N GLY A 100 -14.94 -14.84 14.15
CA GLY A 100 -15.86 -14.76 15.28
C GLY A 100 -16.54 -13.38 15.32
N GLU A 101 -17.10 -13.00 16.47
CA GLU A 101 -17.73 -11.69 16.65
C GLU A 101 -16.73 -10.54 16.54
N GLU A 102 -15.56 -10.68 17.18
CA GLU A 102 -14.50 -9.67 17.16
C GLU A 102 -13.31 -10.05 16.28
N ALA A 103 -13.10 -11.35 16.08
CA ALA A 103 -11.92 -11.87 15.40
C ALA A 103 -12.05 -11.79 13.88
N LYS A 104 -11.02 -11.28 13.20
CA LYS A 104 -10.97 -11.23 11.74
C LYS A 104 -9.57 -11.44 11.19
N LEU A 105 -9.50 -12.05 10.01
CA LEU A 105 -8.29 -12.17 9.22
C LEU A 105 -8.47 -11.41 7.91
N THR A 106 -7.53 -10.54 7.57
CA THR A 106 -7.50 -9.82 6.30
C THR A 106 -6.27 -10.23 5.51
N TYR A 107 -6.43 -10.55 4.24
CA TYR A 107 -5.33 -10.81 3.32
C TYR A 107 -5.38 -9.81 2.17
N ILE A 108 -4.21 -9.41 1.71
CA ILE A 108 -4.04 -8.46 0.61
C ILE A 108 -2.85 -8.95 -0.21
N VAL A 109 -3.02 -9.03 -1.53
CA VAL A 109 -1.95 -9.34 -2.48
C VAL A 109 -2.04 -8.35 -3.64
N ALA A 110 -0.91 -7.80 -4.04
CA ALA A 110 -0.80 -6.87 -5.16
C ALA A 110 0.30 -7.31 -6.11
N ALA A 111 0.05 -7.10 -7.40
CA ALA A 111 1.04 -7.13 -8.46
C ALA A 111 1.16 -5.71 -9.02
N LEU A 112 2.37 -5.16 -9.01
CA LEU A 112 2.67 -3.78 -9.38
C LEU A 112 3.67 -3.77 -10.54
N ASN A 113 3.64 -2.71 -11.35
CA ASN A 113 4.54 -2.57 -12.48
C ASN A 113 6.03 -2.53 -12.08
N GLY A 114 6.35 -2.16 -10.84
CA GLY A 114 7.73 -2.06 -10.36
C GLY A 114 8.49 -0.88 -10.98
N LYS A 115 9.64 -0.52 -10.39
CA LYS A 115 10.50 0.53 -10.94
C LYS A 115 11.26 0.01 -12.17
N GLY A 116 10.62 0.09 -13.33
CA GLY A 116 11.34 0.49 -14.51
C GLY A 116 11.59 2.00 -14.47
N SER A 117 12.56 2.46 -15.24
CA SER A 117 13.26 3.76 -15.20
C SER A 117 12.45 5.07 -15.16
N SER A 118 11.11 5.07 -15.03
CA SER A 118 10.25 6.24 -14.78
C SER A 118 8.84 5.81 -14.32
N PRO A 119 8.06 6.68 -13.65
CA PRO A 119 6.68 6.38 -13.29
C PRO A 119 5.87 5.92 -14.52
N GLY A 120 5.41 4.67 -14.53
CA GLY A 120 4.64 4.09 -15.64
C GLY A 120 5.44 3.49 -16.79
N VAL A 121 6.78 3.41 -16.69
CA VAL A 121 7.62 2.72 -17.68
C VAL A 121 8.27 1.53 -17.00
N ASN A 122 7.89 0.31 -17.40
CA ASN A 122 8.55 -0.94 -17.01
C ASN A 122 9.24 -1.55 -18.25
N PRO A 123 10.43 -1.07 -18.63
CA PRO A 123 11.07 -1.49 -19.87
C PRO A 123 11.46 -2.97 -19.84
N ASP A 124 11.68 -3.53 -18.64
CA ASP A 124 12.13 -4.91 -18.45
C ASP A 124 11.00 -5.89 -18.09
N LYS A 125 9.74 -5.42 -18.06
CA LYS A 125 8.52 -6.19 -17.74
C LYS A 125 8.55 -6.91 -16.38
N LYS A 126 9.39 -6.47 -15.44
CA LYS A 126 9.50 -7.11 -14.12
C LYS A 126 8.38 -6.63 -13.20
N ILE A 127 7.66 -7.55 -12.56
CA ILE A 127 6.50 -7.25 -11.71
C ILE A 127 6.94 -7.32 -10.26
N ASP A 128 6.53 -6.35 -9.46
CA ASP A 128 6.67 -6.40 -8.01
C ASP A 128 5.46 -7.11 -7.40
N ILE A 129 5.71 -8.09 -6.53
CA ILE A 129 4.66 -8.83 -5.82
C ILE A 129 4.70 -8.43 -4.35
N CYS A 130 3.58 -7.92 -3.83
CA CYS A 130 3.47 -7.46 -2.46
C CYS A 130 2.30 -8.16 -1.76
N GLY A 131 2.54 -8.69 -0.58
CA GLY A 131 1.56 -9.41 0.22
C GLY A 131 1.50 -8.87 1.64
N ARG A 132 0.30 -8.86 2.22
CA ARG A 132 0.08 -8.56 3.63
C ARG A 132 -1.04 -9.42 4.20
N VAL A 133 -0.81 -9.98 5.37
CA VAL A 133 -1.83 -10.64 6.19
C VAL A 133 -1.96 -9.88 7.50
N ASN A 134 -3.19 -9.66 7.95
CA ASN A 134 -3.48 -9.09 9.25
C ASN A 134 -4.43 -10.00 10.00
N ILE A 135 -4.09 -10.33 11.24
CA ILE A 135 -5.00 -10.97 12.17
C ILE A 135 -5.37 -9.97 13.26
N VAL A 136 -6.66 -9.86 13.53
CA VAL A 136 -7.22 -9.14 14.67
C VAL A 136 -7.88 -10.20 15.53
N PRO A 137 -7.18 -10.78 16.52
CA PRO A 137 -7.77 -11.82 17.36
C PRO A 137 -8.80 -11.25 18.34
N ILE A 138 -8.63 -9.98 18.74
CA ILE A 138 -9.52 -9.23 19.62
C ILE A 138 -9.59 -7.77 19.14
N LYS A 139 -10.65 -7.04 19.49
CA LYS A 139 -10.91 -5.67 18.98
C LYS A 139 -9.75 -4.68 19.15
N SER A 140 -8.91 -4.85 20.17
CA SER A 140 -7.81 -3.94 20.52
C SER A 140 -6.45 -4.31 19.95
N LEU A 141 -6.28 -5.48 19.34
CA LEU A 141 -4.99 -5.99 18.89
C LEU A 141 -5.04 -6.37 17.41
N GLN A 142 -4.08 -5.87 16.64
CA GLN A 142 -3.80 -6.31 15.28
C GLN A 142 -2.34 -6.75 15.18
N ILE A 143 -2.13 -7.90 14.56
CA ILE A 143 -0.81 -8.41 14.19
C ILE A 143 -0.78 -8.52 12.67
N GLY A 144 0.18 -7.86 12.05
CA GLY A 144 0.37 -7.84 10.60
C GLY A 144 1.68 -8.50 10.21
N GLY A 145 1.66 -9.29 9.15
CA GLY A 145 2.87 -9.75 8.45
C GLY A 145 2.82 -9.26 7.01
N TRP A 146 3.95 -8.84 6.46
CA TRP A 146 4.05 -8.35 5.09
C TRP A 146 5.32 -8.87 4.41
N LEU A 147 5.23 -9.01 3.08
CA LEU A 147 6.29 -9.49 2.19
C LEU A 147 6.23 -8.68 0.90
N GLN A 148 7.37 -8.29 0.37
CA GLN A 148 7.50 -7.65 -0.94
C GLN A 148 8.67 -8.29 -1.69
N LEU A 149 8.37 -8.80 -2.87
CA LEU A 149 9.34 -9.24 -3.86
C LEU A 149 9.43 -8.10 -4.88
N VAL A 150 10.48 -7.31 -4.80
CA VAL A 150 10.61 -6.05 -5.54
C VAL A 150 11.86 -6.04 -6.38
N ASN A 151 11.78 -5.32 -7.49
CA ASN A 151 12.88 -5.06 -8.38
C ASN A 151 13.47 -3.71 -8.02
N ALA A 152 14.60 -3.72 -7.30
CA ALA A 152 15.25 -2.51 -6.86
C ALA A 152 16.33 -2.09 -7.88
N TYR A 153 16.29 -0.83 -8.31
CA TYR A 153 17.34 -0.26 -9.15
C TYR A 153 18.54 0.11 -8.27
N ASP A 154 19.69 -0.52 -8.50
CA ASP A 154 20.91 -0.14 -7.80
C ASP A 154 21.54 1.09 -8.46
N VAL A 155 21.30 2.25 -7.86
CA VAL A 155 21.82 3.55 -8.32
C VAL A 155 23.36 3.59 -8.33
N ARG A 156 24.05 2.68 -7.64
CA ARG A 156 25.52 2.62 -7.58
C ARG A 156 26.12 1.71 -8.65
N ALA A 157 25.35 0.79 -9.22
CA ALA A 157 25.87 -0.24 -10.11
C ALA A 157 25.63 0.02 -11.60
N ALA A 158 25.01 1.16 -11.98
CA ALA A 158 24.69 1.53 -13.36
C ALA A 158 23.97 0.40 -14.14
N ASP A 159 22.64 0.45 -14.13
CA ASP A 159 21.76 -0.43 -14.93
C ASP A 159 21.68 -1.91 -14.52
N SER A 160 21.83 -2.24 -13.24
CA SER A 160 21.40 -3.56 -12.73
C SER A 160 20.12 -3.45 -11.89
N ILE A 161 19.11 -4.23 -12.28
CA ILE A 161 17.93 -4.50 -11.47
C ILE A 161 18.23 -5.71 -10.59
N ASP A 162 18.28 -5.47 -9.28
CA ASP A 162 18.49 -6.50 -8.26
C ASP A 162 17.13 -6.93 -7.67
N GLU A 163 16.88 -8.23 -7.64
CA GLU A 163 15.68 -8.78 -7.02
C GLU A 163 15.85 -8.75 -5.51
N ARG A 164 14.96 -8.04 -4.82
CA ARG A 164 15.02 -7.87 -3.37
C ARG A 164 13.77 -8.40 -2.71
N THR A 165 13.99 -9.09 -1.60
CA THR A 165 12.93 -9.56 -0.72
C THR A 165 12.92 -8.70 0.54
N LEU A 166 11.80 -8.03 0.79
CA LEU A 166 11.55 -7.28 2.02
C LEU A 166 10.42 -7.96 2.77
N TYR A 167 10.56 -8.11 4.08
CA TYR A 167 9.50 -8.66 4.91
C TYR A 167 9.56 -8.08 6.31
N GLY A 168 8.45 -8.18 7.02
CA GLY A 168 8.37 -7.74 8.39
C GLY A 168 7.07 -8.13 9.07
N ILE A 169 7.05 -7.89 10.38
CA ILE A 169 5.89 -8.09 11.24
C ILE A 169 5.64 -6.78 11.95
N ASP A 170 4.39 -6.36 12.05
CA ASP A 170 3.99 -5.20 12.82
C ASP A 170 2.87 -5.56 13.80
N LEU A 171 2.83 -4.83 14.91
CA LEU A 171 1.85 -4.98 15.96
C LEU A 171 1.21 -3.62 16.23
N TRP A 172 -0.11 -3.61 16.25
CA TRP A 172 -0.89 -2.44 16.60
C TRP A 172 -1.83 -2.78 17.75
N TYR A 173 -1.66 -2.07 18.85
CA TYR A 173 -2.52 -2.20 20.01
C TYR A 173 -3.18 -0.87 20.33
N ARG A 174 -4.50 -0.90 20.55
CA ARG A 174 -5.30 0.27 20.92
C ARG A 174 -6.20 -0.08 22.10
N TYR A 175 -5.97 0.60 23.21
CA TYR A 175 -6.83 0.52 24.39
C TYR A 175 -7.04 1.92 24.97
N HIS A 176 -8.30 2.35 25.04
CA HIS A 176 -8.66 3.74 25.37
C HIS A 176 -7.87 4.78 24.54
N GLN A 177 -7.09 5.64 25.20
CA GLN A 177 -6.25 6.68 24.60
C GLN A 177 -4.81 6.22 24.34
N LEU A 178 -4.45 4.98 24.71
CA LEU A 178 -3.13 4.42 24.45
C LEU A 178 -3.09 3.79 23.05
N PHE A 179 -2.08 4.19 22.29
CA PHE A 179 -1.77 3.67 20.96
C PHE A 179 -0.32 3.17 20.96
N LEU A 180 -0.14 1.88 20.69
CA LEU A 180 1.17 1.28 20.51
C LEU A 180 1.28 0.74 19.09
N LEU A 181 2.29 1.21 18.37
CA LEU A 181 2.65 0.74 17.04
C LEU A 181 4.11 0.26 17.08
N CYS A 182 4.32 -1.01 16.74
CA CYS A 182 5.64 -1.60 16.56
C CYS A 182 5.76 -2.09 15.11
N THR A 183 6.89 -1.83 14.47
CA THR A 183 7.20 -2.20 13.08
C THR A 183 8.66 -2.57 12.97
#